data_AF-A0ABD1AJ53-F1
#
_entry.id   AF-A0ABD1AJ53-F1
#
_cell.length_a   1.000
_cell.length_b   1.000
_cell.length_c   1.000
_cell.angle_alpha   90.00
_cell.angle_beta   90.00
_cell.angle_gamma   90.00
#
_symmetry.space_group_name_H-M   'P 1'
#
loop_
_entity.id
_entity.type
_entity.pdbx_description
1 polymer ?
#
loop_
_entity_poly.entity_id
_entity_poly.type
_entity_poly.pdbx_seq_one_letter_code
_entity_poly.pdbx_strand_id
1 'polypeptide(L)'
;MADNLVCGETSESWIIDNDDEINFGEIDYSKGGNFGSIPMIHDDSQSSSSLREERIIEMLEKEIEFCPGTDYLKRLSSGDLDLRVRNQALDWILKVCAHYHFGHLCISLSMNYLDRFLTSYELPKDKAWAVQLLAVSCLSLAAKMEETDLPQTVDLQVEDPKFVFEAKTIKRMELLVLHTLNWRLQALTPFSFIDYFINKISGFVSDNLIYRSSRFILNTVKAIEFLDFRPSEIAAAAALSVSIDNEKAMSNLIYVKQERVKRCLNLMRNITEENVPGASLSPQQPRLEARVVVPESPIGVLEATCLSYKSEERTVESCTNSSQSSPDNNNNNSNKRRRKQ
;
A
#
# COMPACT_ATOMS: atom_id res chain seq x y z
N MET A 1 17.39 14.20 -46.75
CA MET A 1 18.04 13.00 -46.18
C MET A 1 17.63 12.99 -44.72
N ALA A 2 16.58 12.27 -44.33
CA ALA A 2 16.32 10.85 -44.57
C ALA A 2 17.30 9.97 -43.78
N ASP A 3 16.76 9.45 -42.67
CA ASP A 3 16.70 8.02 -42.33
C ASP A 3 17.82 7.31 -41.55
N ASN A 4 17.31 6.65 -40.50
CA ASN A 4 17.71 5.41 -39.84
C ASN A 4 18.89 5.43 -38.83
N LEU A 5 18.67 5.02 -37.58
CA LEU A 5 18.35 3.66 -37.07
C LEU A 5 19.43 2.63 -37.39
N VAL A 6 20.12 2.15 -36.35
CA VAL A 6 20.39 0.72 -36.09
C VAL A 6 20.37 0.51 -34.56
N CYS A 7 19.74 -0.59 -34.13
CA CYS A 7 19.64 -1.01 -32.73
C CYS A 7 20.91 -1.72 -32.23
N GLY A 8 21.11 -1.72 -30.91
CA GLY A 8 21.93 -2.72 -30.22
C GLY A 8 21.03 -3.56 -29.31
N GLU A 9 20.76 -4.80 -29.71
CA GLU A 9 20.09 -5.79 -28.87
C GLU A 9 21.12 -6.53 -28.02
N THR A 10 20.90 -6.62 -26.71
CA THR A 10 21.42 -7.73 -25.90
C THR A 10 20.30 -8.21 -24.99
N SER A 11 19.68 -9.31 -25.40
CA SER A 11 18.77 -10.08 -24.57
C SER A 11 19.57 -10.79 -23.49
N GLU A 12 19.21 -10.62 -22.21
CA GLU A 12 19.55 -11.64 -21.22
C GLU A 12 18.50 -11.71 -20.09
N SER A 13 17.85 -12.87 -20.08
CA SER A 13 16.89 -13.39 -19.11
C SER A 13 17.28 -13.18 -17.65
N TRP A 14 16.39 -12.56 -16.87
CA TRP A 14 16.32 -12.77 -15.42
C TRP A 14 14.85 -13.00 -15.01
N ILE A 15 14.46 -14.27 -14.98
CA ILE A 15 13.32 -14.72 -14.17
C ILE A 15 13.79 -14.69 -12.72
N ILE A 16 13.10 -13.92 -11.88
CA ILE A 16 13.10 -14.11 -10.43
C ILE A 16 11.65 -13.97 -9.97
N ASP A 17 11.08 -15.10 -9.57
CA ASP A 17 9.85 -15.15 -8.78
C ASP A 17 10.16 -14.57 -7.40
N ASN A 18 9.40 -13.57 -6.95
CA ASN A 18 9.41 -13.09 -5.57
C ASN A 18 7.95 -12.88 -5.11
N ASP A 19 7.35 -13.95 -4.60
CA ASP A 19 6.19 -13.88 -3.71
C ASP A 19 6.67 -13.43 -2.31
N ASP A 20 7.00 -12.15 -2.17
CA ASP A 20 7.26 -11.54 -0.88
C ASP A 20 5.94 -11.08 -0.25
N GLU A 21 5.35 -11.90 0.61
CA GLU A 21 4.29 -11.47 1.53
C GLU A 21 4.86 -10.43 2.52
N ILE A 22 4.68 -9.14 2.20
CA ILE A 22 5.13 -8.04 3.06
C ILE A 22 4.23 -7.98 4.30
N ASN A 23 4.71 -8.58 5.38
CA ASN A 23 4.09 -8.51 6.69
C ASN A 23 4.23 -7.10 7.28
N PHE A 24 3.16 -6.31 7.21
CA PHE A 24 3.09 -4.97 7.81
C PHE A 24 2.96 -5.07 9.34
N GLY A 25 4.11 -5.12 10.01
CA GLY A 25 4.19 -4.93 11.47
C GLY A 25 3.51 -3.63 11.92
N GLU A 26 3.00 -3.61 13.15
CA GLU A 26 2.17 -2.54 13.70
C GLU A 26 2.87 -1.16 13.68
N ILE A 27 2.56 -0.33 12.67
CA ILE A 27 3.09 1.04 12.54
C ILE A 27 2.41 1.94 13.58
N ASP A 28 3.20 2.46 14.52
CA ASP A 28 2.71 3.31 15.60
C ASP A 28 2.67 4.79 15.19
N TYR A 29 1.49 5.25 14.76
CA TYR A 29 1.21 6.65 14.42
C TYR A 29 1.02 7.54 15.69
N SER A 30 1.81 7.34 16.74
CA SER A 30 1.67 7.99 18.06
C SER A 30 2.04 9.48 18.13
N LYS A 31 2.41 10.12 17.02
CA LYS A 31 2.49 11.59 16.97
C LYS A 31 1.10 12.15 16.70
N GLY A 32 0.56 12.89 17.67
CA GLY A 32 -0.69 13.62 17.54
C GLY A 32 -0.61 14.67 16.44
N GLY A 33 -0.99 14.26 15.22
CA GLY A 33 -1.41 15.20 14.20
C GLY A 33 -2.59 16.01 14.73
N ASN A 34 -2.56 17.31 14.52
CA ASN A 34 -3.68 18.18 14.83
C ASN A 34 -4.80 17.90 13.83
N PHE A 35 -5.61 16.85 14.10
CA PHE A 35 -6.77 16.47 13.29
C PHE A 35 -7.54 17.73 12.92
N GLY A 36 -7.77 17.97 11.61
CA GLY A 36 -8.34 19.18 11.04
C GLY A 36 -9.66 19.61 11.67
N SER A 37 -9.55 20.23 12.85
CA SER A 37 -10.67 20.54 13.72
C SER A 37 -11.29 21.82 13.21
N ILE A 38 -12.53 21.72 12.74
CA ILE A 38 -13.38 22.89 12.49
C ILE A 38 -13.37 23.73 13.78
N PRO A 39 -13.09 25.04 13.74
CA PRO A 39 -12.79 25.82 14.94
C PRO A 39 -13.83 25.65 16.04
N MET A 40 -13.36 25.30 17.25
CA MET A 40 -14.18 25.18 18.45
C MET A 40 -14.77 26.55 18.81
N ILE A 41 -16.04 26.76 18.45
CA ILE A 41 -16.82 27.90 18.93
C ILE A 41 -17.23 27.60 20.36
N HIS A 42 -16.76 28.42 21.30
CA HIS A 42 -17.15 28.33 22.69
C HIS A 42 -18.59 28.80 22.90
N ASP A 43 -19.36 27.92 23.53
CA ASP A 43 -20.54 28.16 24.38
C ASP A 43 -21.74 28.94 23.77
N ASP A 44 -22.72 28.19 23.26
CA ASP A 44 -24.14 28.52 23.44
C ASP A 44 -24.98 27.21 23.34
N SER A 45 -25.18 26.55 24.49
CA SER A 45 -25.38 25.08 24.57
C SER A 45 -26.65 24.47 23.93
N GLN A 46 -27.68 25.26 23.60
CA GLN A 46 -28.91 24.75 22.97
C GLN A 46 -29.04 25.09 21.48
N SER A 47 -28.58 26.27 21.02
CA SER A 47 -28.57 26.60 19.60
C SER A 47 -27.47 25.83 18.85
N SER A 48 -26.29 25.69 19.47
CA SER A 48 -25.15 24.96 18.90
C SER A 48 -25.41 23.46 18.67
N SER A 49 -26.24 22.81 19.49
CA SER A 49 -26.56 21.39 19.32
C SER A 49 -27.49 21.14 18.13
N SER A 50 -28.52 21.97 17.93
CA SER A 50 -29.40 21.92 16.74
C SER A 50 -28.59 22.12 15.46
N LEU A 51 -27.79 23.21 15.41
CA LEU A 51 -26.95 23.53 14.26
C LEU A 51 -25.91 22.43 13.95
N ARG A 52 -25.41 21.72 14.98
CA ARG A 52 -24.50 20.59 14.79
C ARG A 52 -25.22 19.35 14.24
N GLU A 53 -26.46 19.06 14.66
CA GLU A 53 -27.23 17.96 14.07
C GLU A 53 -27.70 18.27 12.64
N GLU A 54 -28.17 19.49 12.35
CA GLU A 54 -28.51 19.95 11.00
C GLU A 54 -27.34 19.78 10.02
N ARG A 55 -26.14 20.23 10.42
CA ARG A 55 -24.90 20.07 9.64
C ARG A 55 -24.57 18.60 9.37
N ILE A 56 -24.77 17.72 10.35
CA ILE A 56 -24.52 16.28 10.19
C ILE A 56 -25.54 15.66 9.23
N ILE A 57 -26.82 16.05 9.29
CA ILE A 57 -27.85 15.60 8.35
C ILE A 57 -27.47 16.00 6.91
N GLU A 58 -27.09 17.25 6.66
CA GLU A 58 -26.61 17.68 5.35
C GLU A 58 -25.40 16.87 4.84
N MET A 59 -24.48 16.51 5.74
CA MET A 59 -23.30 15.70 5.40
C MET A 59 -23.71 14.25 5.05
N LEU A 60 -24.67 13.67 5.77
CA LEU A 60 -25.21 12.32 5.50
C LEU A 60 -25.97 12.24 4.17
N GLU A 61 -26.64 13.31 3.75
CA GLU A 61 -27.28 13.38 2.44
C GLU A 61 -26.23 13.43 1.30
N LYS A 62 -25.14 14.17 1.50
CA LYS A 62 -24.09 14.43 0.49
C LYS A 62 -22.99 13.37 0.44
N GLU A 63 -22.84 12.49 1.44
CA GLU A 63 -21.72 11.53 1.53
C GLU A 63 -21.61 10.60 0.31
N ILE A 64 -22.76 10.25 -0.29
CA ILE A 64 -22.81 9.37 -1.47
C ILE A 64 -22.16 9.99 -2.70
N GLU A 65 -22.08 11.32 -2.78
CA GLU A 65 -21.45 12.05 -3.89
C GLU A 65 -19.90 11.94 -3.87
N PHE A 66 -19.35 11.40 -2.77
CA PHE A 66 -17.92 11.17 -2.57
C PHE A 66 -17.58 9.67 -2.45
N CYS A 67 -18.55 8.78 -2.65
CA CYS A 67 -18.26 7.35 -2.80
C CYS A 67 -17.72 7.05 -4.22
N PRO A 68 -16.92 5.99 -4.42
CA PRO A 68 -16.68 5.43 -5.75
C PRO A 68 -17.98 4.97 -6.43
N GLY A 69 -17.96 4.77 -7.73
CA GLY A 69 -19.16 4.39 -8.49
C GLY A 69 -19.73 3.04 -8.07
N THR A 70 -21.04 2.86 -8.19
CA THR A 70 -21.75 1.64 -7.72
C THR A 70 -21.36 0.35 -8.45
N ASP A 71 -20.66 0.46 -9.57
CA ASP A 71 -20.05 -0.63 -10.33
C ASP A 71 -18.61 -0.94 -9.91
N TYR A 72 -17.90 0.02 -9.27
CA TYR A 72 -16.47 -0.09 -8.99
C TYR A 72 -16.11 -1.31 -8.14
N LEU A 73 -16.79 -1.51 -7.01
CA LEU A 73 -16.62 -2.71 -6.18
C LEU A 73 -16.94 -3.99 -6.96
N LYS A 74 -17.99 -4.00 -7.79
CA LYS A 74 -18.36 -5.17 -8.59
C LYS A 74 -17.31 -5.50 -9.63
N ARG A 75 -16.69 -4.49 -10.25
CA ARG A 75 -15.60 -4.65 -11.24
C ARG A 75 -14.31 -5.14 -10.58
N LEU A 76 -14.00 -4.68 -9.37
CA LEU A 76 -12.92 -5.24 -8.55
C LEU A 76 -13.18 -6.71 -8.20
N SER A 77 -14.36 -7.05 -7.68
CA SER A 77 -14.69 -8.44 -7.26
C SER A 77 -14.84 -9.43 -8.42
N SER A 78 -15.14 -8.97 -9.63
CA SER A 78 -15.26 -9.82 -10.84
C SER A 78 -13.95 -9.96 -11.63
N GLY A 79 -12.96 -9.10 -11.36
CA GLY A 79 -11.71 -9.03 -12.12
C GLY A 79 -11.76 -8.15 -13.37
N ASP A 80 -12.88 -7.47 -13.65
CA ASP A 80 -12.99 -6.47 -14.72
C ASP A 80 -12.05 -5.27 -14.49
N LEU A 81 -11.73 -4.97 -13.23
CA LEU A 81 -10.70 -4.01 -12.83
C LEU A 81 -9.64 -4.71 -11.97
N ASP A 82 -8.37 -4.60 -12.36
CA ASP A 82 -7.27 -5.29 -11.67
C ASP A 82 -7.07 -4.73 -10.26
N LEU A 83 -7.48 -5.49 -9.25
CA LEU A 83 -7.31 -5.18 -7.83
C LEU A 83 -5.83 -4.90 -7.45
N ARG A 84 -4.86 -5.48 -8.17
CA ARG A 84 -3.43 -5.25 -7.94
C ARG A 84 -3.04 -3.79 -8.17
N VAL A 85 -3.74 -3.07 -9.07
CA VAL A 85 -3.53 -1.62 -9.29
C VAL A 85 -3.87 -0.84 -8.02
N ARG A 86 -5.01 -1.15 -7.39
CA ARG A 86 -5.44 -0.50 -6.15
C ARG A 86 -4.47 -0.81 -5.00
N ASN A 87 -4.08 -2.07 -4.85
CA ASN A 87 -3.21 -2.50 -3.76
C ASN A 87 -1.78 -1.94 -3.90
N GLN A 88 -1.18 -1.97 -5.10
CA GLN A 88 0.14 -1.37 -5.34
C GLN A 88 0.15 0.14 -5.06
N ALA A 89 -0.94 0.84 -5.36
CA ALA A 89 -1.05 2.25 -5.04
C ALA A 89 -1.22 2.49 -3.54
N LEU A 90 -2.02 1.67 -2.85
CA LEU A 90 -2.17 1.72 -1.40
C LEU A 90 -0.84 1.47 -0.69
N ASP A 91 -0.10 0.42 -1.05
CA ASP A 91 1.21 0.10 -0.48
C ASP A 91 2.20 1.26 -0.63
N TRP A 92 2.19 1.90 -1.80
CA TRP A 92 3.02 3.08 -2.06
C TRP A 92 2.59 4.28 -1.20
N ILE A 93 1.29 4.57 -1.11
CA ILE A 93 0.74 5.65 -0.28
C ILE A 93 1.12 5.44 1.20
N LEU A 94 0.94 4.22 1.72
CA LEU A 94 1.25 3.89 3.12
C LEU A 94 2.74 4.09 3.44
N LYS A 95 3.65 3.69 2.54
CA LYS A 95 5.09 3.90 2.71
C LYS A 95 5.46 5.38 2.80
N VAL A 96 4.97 6.20 1.87
CA VAL A 96 5.27 7.64 1.86
C VAL A 96 4.63 8.37 3.05
N CYS A 97 3.40 8.01 3.42
CA CYS A 97 2.76 8.54 4.62
C CYS A 97 3.49 8.15 5.92
N ALA A 98 4.05 6.93 6.01
CA ALA A 98 4.88 6.53 7.14
C ALA A 98 6.19 7.34 7.21
N HIS A 99 6.86 7.54 6.07
CA HIS A 99 8.10 8.31 5.95
C HIS A 99 7.93 9.78 6.39
N TYR A 100 6.87 10.45 5.93
CA TYR A 100 6.59 11.86 6.25
C TYR A 100 5.68 12.05 7.48
N HIS A 101 5.26 10.97 8.13
CA HIS A 101 4.32 10.96 9.27
C HIS A 101 2.96 11.65 8.97
N PHE A 102 2.47 11.53 7.73
CA PHE A 102 1.15 12.04 7.35
C PHE A 102 0.01 11.29 8.06
N GLY A 103 -1.08 12.00 8.32
CA GLY A 103 -2.21 11.51 9.10
C GLY A 103 -3.10 10.49 8.37
N HIS A 104 -3.87 9.73 9.15
CA HIS A 104 -4.83 8.74 8.62
C HIS A 104 -5.90 9.35 7.69
N LEU A 105 -6.24 10.63 7.88
CA LEU A 105 -7.14 11.37 7.00
C LEU A 105 -6.50 11.64 5.63
N CYS A 106 -5.22 12.03 5.56
CA CYS A 106 -4.49 12.18 4.30
C CYS A 106 -4.44 10.86 3.50
N ILE A 107 -4.16 9.72 4.16
CA ILE A 107 -4.24 8.37 3.54
C ILE A 107 -5.65 8.10 2.99
N SER A 108 -6.68 8.40 3.78
CA SER A 108 -8.09 8.14 3.41
C SER A 108 -8.57 9.02 2.27
N LEU A 109 -8.15 10.29 2.22
CA LEU A 109 -8.40 11.19 1.09
C LEU A 109 -7.67 10.72 -0.16
N SER A 110 -6.39 10.32 -0.04
CA SER A 110 -5.60 9.79 -1.16
C SER A 110 -6.30 8.61 -1.84
N MET A 111 -6.78 7.67 -1.04
CA MET A 111 -7.48 6.49 -1.53
C MET A 111 -8.91 6.79 -2.00
N ASN A 112 -9.62 7.75 -1.40
CA ASN A 112 -10.88 8.27 -1.94
C ASN A 112 -10.71 8.82 -3.36
N TYR A 113 -9.66 9.63 -3.57
CA TYR A 113 -9.37 10.21 -4.89
C TYR A 113 -9.02 9.12 -5.90
N LEU A 114 -8.21 8.13 -5.48
CA LEU A 114 -7.79 7.01 -6.32
C LEU A 114 -8.97 6.12 -6.72
N ASP A 115 -9.80 5.68 -5.78
CA ASP A 115 -10.93 4.79 -6.05
C ASP A 115 -11.99 5.48 -6.94
N ARG A 116 -12.26 6.78 -6.72
CA ARG A 116 -13.14 7.58 -7.60
C ARG A 116 -12.54 7.84 -8.97
N PHE A 117 -11.21 8.00 -9.07
CA PHE A 117 -10.52 8.14 -10.35
C PHE A 117 -10.61 6.85 -11.16
N LEU A 118 -10.25 5.70 -10.57
CA LEU A 118 -10.29 4.39 -11.22
C LEU A 118 -11.71 3.91 -11.57
N THR A 119 -12.75 4.42 -10.89
CA THR A 119 -14.14 4.25 -11.35
C THR A 119 -14.33 4.77 -12.78
N SER A 120 -13.77 5.95 -13.07
CA SER A 120 -14.07 6.75 -14.27
C SER A 120 -12.98 6.68 -15.36
N TYR A 121 -11.78 6.22 -15.01
CA TYR A 121 -10.60 6.29 -15.86
C TYR A 121 -9.84 4.95 -15.86
N GLU A 122 -9.73 4.33 -17.03
CA GLU A 122 -8.91 3.12 -17.20
C GLU A 122 -7.43 3.50 -17.41
N LEU A 123 -6.57 3.04 -16.51
CA LEU A 123 -5.12 3.21 -16.68
C LEU A 123 -4.62 2.38 -17.88
N PRO A 124 -3.56 2.83 -18.58
CA PRO A 124 -2.94 2.03 -19.63
C PRO A 124 -2.47 0.68 -19.08
N LYS A 125 -2.95 -0.41 -19.69
CA LYS A 125 -2.56 -1.79 -19.33
C LYS A 125 -1.04 -1.96 -19.41
N ASP A 126 -0.51 -2.80 -18.53
CA ASP A 126 0.91 -3.18 -18.44
C ASP A 126 1.90 -2.03 -18.14
N LYS A 127 1.40 -0.87 -17.68
CA LYS A 127 2.23 0.29 -17.31
C LYS A 127 2.22 0.51 -15.80
N ALA A 128 3.04 -0.26 -15.08
CA ALA A 128 3.21 -0.13 -13.62
C ALA A 128 3.57 1.31 -13.17
N TRP A 129 4.29 2.06 -14.00
CA TRP A 129 4.58 3.48 -13.74
C TRP A 129 3.31 4.35 -13.65
N ALA A 130 2.25 4.01 -14.37
CA ALA A 130 1.00 4.78 -14.35
C ALA A 130 0.27 4.63 -13.01
N VAL A 131 0.38 3.44 -12.38
CA VAL A 131 -0.14 3.17 -11.04
C VAL A 131 0.61 4.01 -10.01
N GLN A 132 1.96 4.00 -10.04
CA GLN A 132 2.75 4.80 -9.11
C GLN A 132 2.54 6.31 -9.34
N LEU A 133 2.46 6.78 -10.59
CA LEU A 133 2.19 8.18 -10.90
C LEU A 133 0.81 8.63 -10.39
N LEU A 134 -0.23 7.78 -10.52
CA LEU A 134 -1.54 8.03 -9.94
C LEU A 134 -1.44 8.12 -8.40
N ALA A 135 -0.77 7.17 -7.76
CA ALA A 135 -0.59 7.15 -6.30
C ALA A 135 0.11 8.41 -5.79
N VAL A 136 1.21 8.83 -6.43
CA VAL A 136 1.96 10.08 -6.14
C VAL A 136 1.05 11.30 -6.26
N SER A 137 0.24 11.37 -7.32
CA SER A 137 -0.66 12.51 -7.56
C SER A 137 -1.84 12.56 -6.60
N CYS A 138 -2.48 11.42 -6.31
CA CYS A 138 -3.56 11.34 -5.32
C CYS A 138 -3.05 11.72 -3.92
N LEU A 139 -1.86 11.25 -3.54
CA LEU A 139 -1.23 11.61 -2.27
C LEU A 139 -0.83 13.09 -2.22
N SER A 140 -0.20 13.63 -3.26
CA SER A 140 0.18 15.05 -3.26
C SER A 140 -1.04 15.97 -3.21
N LEU A 141 -2.16 15.60 -3.85
CA LEU A 141 -3.44 16.31 -3.70
C LEU A 141 -4.02 16.19 -2.29
N ALA A 142 -3.97 15.01 -1.67
CA ALA A 142 -4.49 14.82 -0.31
C ALA A 142 -3.67 15.59 0.74
N ALA A 143 -2.34 15.52 0.63
CA ALA A 143 -1.44 16.25 1.51
C ALA A 143 -1.61 17.78 1.38
N LYS A 144 -1.87 18.30 0.17
CA LYS A 144 -2.22 19.72 -0.04
C LYS A 144 -3.55 20.16 0.59
N MET A 145 -4.44 19.21 0.92
CA MET A 145 -5.74 19.49 1.52
C MET A 145 -5.73 19.38 3.06
N GLU A 146 -4.86 18.54 3.63
CA GLU A 146 -4.88 18.19 5.06
C GLU A 146 -3.56 18.49 5.81
N GLU A 147 -2.40 18.32 5.18
CA GLU A 147 -1.11 18.34 5.89
C GLU A 147 -0.56 19.78 5.99
N THR A 148 -0.09 20.15 7.19
CA THR A 148 0.48 21.49 7.43
C THR A 148 1.91 21.60 6.88
N ASP A 149 2.73 20.58 7.13
CA ASP A 149 4.15 20.53 6.77
C ASP A 149 4.36 19.64 5.53
N LEU A 150 4.07 20.21 4.35
CA LEU A 150 4.14 19.51 3.07
C LEU A 150 5.53 19.65 2.39
N PRO A 151 6.30 18.56 2.18
CA PRO A 151 7.50 18.57 1.32
C PRO A 151 7.16 18.88 -0.15
N GLN A 152 8.17 19.10 -1.02
CA GLN A 152 7.85 19.37 -2.43
C GLN A 152 7.25 18.12 -3.08
N THR A 153 6.35 18.32 -4.05
CA THR A 153 5.69 17.21 -4.78
C THR A 153 6.67 16.21 -5.41
N VAL A 154 7.91 16.61 -5.73
CA VAL A 154 8.96 15.68 -6.22
C VAL A 154 9.57 14.82 -5.13
N ASP A 155 9.63 15.34 -3.89
CA ASP A 155 10.24 14.68 -2.74
C ASP A 155 9.36 13.55 -2.22
N LEU A 156 8.03 13.59 -2.48
CA LEU A 156 7.08 12.53 -2.15
C LEU A 156 7.39 11.15 -2.78
N GLN A 157 8.49 11.00 -3.49
CA GLN A 157 8.94 9.78 -4.18
C GLN A 157 10.06 9.11 -3.38
N VAL A 158 9.76 8.74 -2.13
CA VAL A 158 10.69 8.10 -1.18
C VAL A 158 10.61 6.57 -1.21
N GLU A 159 11.41 5.91 -0.37
CA GLU A 159 11.41 4.45 -0.14
C GLU A 159 11.67 3.62 -1.43
N ASP A 160 12.78 3.92 -2.11
CA ASP A 160 13.25 3.28 -3.35
C ASP A 160 12.15 3.10 -4.41
N PRO A 161 11.63 4.22 -4.95
CA PRO A 161 10.53 4.17 -5.91
C PRO A 161 10.95 3.47 -7.22
N LYS A 162 10.11 2.57 -7.72
CA LYS A 162 10.33 1.86 -8.99
C LYS A 162 10.45 2.82 -10.19
N PHE A 163 9.80 3.97 -10.11
CA PHE A 163 9.84 5.03 -11.12
C PHE A 163 9.98 6.40 -10.46
N VAL A 164 10.77 7.30 -11.05
CA VAL A 164 10.92 8.69 -10.59
C VAL A 164 10.38 9.63 -11.66
N PHE A 165 9.49 10.53 -11.25
CA PHE A 165 8.79 11.47 -12.12
C PHE A 165 9.25 12.92 -11.87
N GLU A 166 9.41 13.67 -12.95
CA GLU A 166 9.63 15.11 -12.88
C GLU A 166 8.38 15.84 -12.36
N ALA A 167 8.56 16.96 -11.66
CA ALA A 167 7.47 17.75 -11.07
C ALA A 167 6.35 18.09 -12.08
N LYS A 168 6.70 18.35 -13.34
CA LYS A 168 5.77 18.68 -14.43
C LYS A 168 4.86 17.49 -14.82
N THR A 169 5.34 16.27 -14.64
CA THR A 169 4.60 15.03 -14.93
C THR A 169 3.61 14.75 -13.83
N ILE A 170 4.03 14.88 -12.57
CA ILE A 170 3.14 14.76 -11.41
C ILE A 170 2.03 15.82 -11.49
N LYS A 171 2.37 17.11 -11.70
CA LYS A 171 1.38 18.20 -11.86
C LYS A 171 0.36 17.97 -12.99
N ARG A 172 0.76 17.33 -14.09
CA ARG A 172 -0.19 16.96 -15.17
C ARG A 172 -1.16 15.87 -14.74
N MET A 173 -0.68 14.88 -13.99
CA MET A 173 -1.53 13.84 -13.43
C MET A 173 -2.43 14.37 -12.31
N GLU A 174 -1.95 15.28 -11.47
CA GLU A 174 -2.78 16.02 -10.49
C GLU A 174 -3.95 16.75 -11.17
N LEU A 175 -3.68 17.47 -12.27
CA LEU A 175 -4.72 18.14 -13.05
C LEU A 175 -5.71 17.17 -13.69
N LEU A 176 -5.26 15.98 -14.12
CA LEU A 176 -6.13 14.93 -14.65
C LEU A 176 -7.03 14.34 -13.55
N VAL A 177 -6.49 14.10 -12.35
CA VAL A 177 -7.27 13.67 -11.18
C VAL A 177 -8.28 14.75 -10.78
N LEU A 178 -7.84 16.00 -10.63
CA LEU A 178 -8.70 17.15 -10.32
C LEU A 178 -9.87 17.29 -11.31
N HIS A 179 -9.59 17.22 -12.61
CA HIS A 179 -10.62 17.28 -13.65
C HIS A 179 -11.60 16.10 -13.54
N THR A 180 -11.09 14.87 -13.40
CA THR A 180 -11.90 13.65 -13.29
C THR A 180 -12.80 13.65 -12.05
N LEU A 181 -12.32 14.23 -10.94
CA LEU A 181 -13.09 14.38 -9.70
C LEU A 181 -13.96 15.65 -9.66
N ASN A 182 -14.08 16.39 -10.78
CA ASN A 182 -14.79 17.68 -10.87
C ASN A 182 -14.37 18.69 -9.78
N TRP A 183 -13.07 18.70 -9.44
CA TRP A 183 -12.46 19.51 -8.36
C TRP A 183 -13.03 19.24 -6.95
N ARG A 184 -13.85 18.19 -6.77
CA ARG A 184 -14.47 17.81 -5.49
C ARG A 184 -13.50 17.00 -4.62
N LEU A 185 -12.46 17.68 -4.14
CA LEU A 185 -11.45 17.11 -3.24
C LEU A 185 -11.86 17.13 -1.75
N GLN A 186 -12.73 18.05 -1.32
CA GLN A 186 -13.23 18.06 0.07
C GLN A 186 -14.24 16.92 0.28
N ALA A 187 -13.73 15.69 0.31
CA ALA A 187 -14.53 14.47 0.41
C ALA A 187 -14.99 14.22 1.83
N LEU A 188 -16.24 13.80 1.97
CA LEU A 188 -16.78 13.32 3.24
C LEU A 188 -16.24 11.91 3.48
N THR A 189 -15.24 11.81 4.36
CA THR A 189 -14.63 10.54 4.77
C THR A 189 -15.19 10.13 6.14
N PRO A 190 -14.91 8.92 6.66
CA PRO A 190 -15.37 8.53 7.99
C PRO A 190 -14.90 9.48 9.10
N PHE A 191 -13.75 10.14 8.92
CA PHE A 191 -13.26 11.19 9.82
C PHE A 191 -14.20 12.38 9.93
N SER A 192 -14.93 12.72 8.86
CA SER A 192 -15.91 13.81 8.88
C SER A 192 -17.07 13.57 9.86
N PHE A 193 -17.29 12.32 10.29
CA PHE A 193 -18.39 11.93 11.17
C PHE A 193 -17.94 11.37 12.53
N ILE A 194 -16.65 11.11 12.74
CA ILE A 194 -16.21 10.29 13.88
C ILE A 194 -16.47 10.97 15.23
N ASP A 195 -16.23 12.29 15.34
CA ASP A 195 -16.50 13.08 16.55
C ASP A 195 -17.99 13.18 16.88
N TYR A 196 -18.86 13.04 15.87
CA TYR A 196 -20.30 12.99 16.09
C TYR A 196 -20.70 11.66 16.71
N PHE A 197 -20.25 10.54 16.13
CA PHE A 197 -20.60 9.21 16.61
C PHE A 197 -19.95 8.88 17.96
N ILE A 198 -18.70 9.24 18.19
CA ILE A 198 -18.06 9.12 19.52
C ILE A 198 -18.89 9.86 20.57
N ASN A 199 -19.29 11.11 20.30
CA ASN A 199 -20.11 11.88 21.23
C ASN A 199 -21.50 11.25 21.47
N LYS A 200 -22.14 10.74 20.42
CA LYS A 200 -23.49 10.13 20.51
C LYS A 200 -23.48 8.77 21.24
N ILE A 201 -22.35 8.06 21.20
CA ILE A 201 -22.15 6.75 21.85
C ILE A 201 -21.66 6.92 23.30
N SER A 202 -20.58 7.68 23.51
CA SER A 202 -19.89 7.78 24.80
C SER A 202 -20.38 8.95 25.68
N GLY A 203 -21.13 9.89 25.11
CA GLY A 203 -21.59 11.12 25.80
C GLY A 203 -20.53 12.22 25.91
N PHE A 204 -19.30 11.95 25.45
CA PHE A 204 -18.19 12.91 25.38
C PHE A 204 -17.25 12.53 24.23
N VAL A 205 -16.38 13.45 23.84
CA VAL A 205 -15.30 13.23 22.86
C VAL A 205 -13.96 13.30 23.59
N SER A 206 -13.00 12.46 23.21
CA SER A 206 -11.61 12.57 23.65
C SER A 206 -10.64 12.09 22.57
N ASP A 207 -9.46 12.70 22.53
CA ASP A 207 -8.42 12.43 21.53
C ASP A 207 -8.02 10.95 21.51
N ASN A 208 -8.08 10.25 22.65
CA ASN A 208 -7.82 8.82 22.74
C ASN A 208 -8.87 7.98 21.99
N LEU A 209 -10.15 8.34 22.10
CA LEU A 209 -11.23 7.68 21.39
C LEU A 209 -11.17 7.99 19.88
N ILE A 210 -10.86 9.22 19.50
CA ILE A 210 -10.63 9.62 18.09
C ILE A 210 -9.46 8.82 17.52
N TYR A 211 -8.30 8.82 18.18
CA TYR A 211 -7.10 8.10 17.74
C TYR A 211 -7.36 6.60 17.59
N ARG A 212 -7.95 5.94 18.59
CA ARG A 212 -8.29 4.51 18.50
C ARG A 212 -9.28 4.22 17.37
N SER A 213 -10.31 5.06 17.20
CA SER A 213 -11.25 4.92 16.08
C SER A 213 -10.58 5.13 14.72
N SER A 214 -9.62 6.06 14.63
CA SER A 214 -8.88 6.34 13.40
C SER A 214 -8.08 5.14 12.90
N ARG A 215 -7.58 4.27 13.80
CA ARG A 215 -6.91 3.02 13.44
C ARG A 215 -7.87 2.02 12.78
N PHE A 216 -9.11 1.91 13.28
CA PHE A 216 -10.14 1.11 12.62
C PHE A 216 -10.52 1.69 11.25
N ILE A 217 -10.67 3.01 11.14
CA ILE A 217 -10.92 3.68 9.85
C ILE A 217 -9.78 3.40 8.86
N LEU A 218 -8.52 3.55 9.26
CA LEU A 218 -7.35 3.27 8.41
C LEU A 218 -7.33 1.83 7.90
N ASN A 219 -7.64 0.86 8.77
CA ASN A 219 -7.71 -0.54 8.36
C ASN A 219 -8.81 -0.81 7.31
N THR A 220 -9.89 -0.01 7.27
CA THR A 220 -10.92 -0.19 6.22
C THR A 220 -10.41 0.09 4.82
N VAL A 221 -9.36 0.91 4.68
CA VAL A 221 -8.81 1.29 3.37
C VAL A 221 -8.15 0.11 2.66
N LYS A 222 -7.68 -0.89 3.44
CA LYS A 222 -7.00 -2.11 2.97
C LYS A 222 -7.93 -3.12 2.31
N ALA A 223 -9.18 -3.23 2.75
CA ALA A 223 -10.12 -4.27 2.33
C ALA A 223 -11.25 -3.68 1.47
N ILE A 224 -11.46 -4.22 0.26
CA ILE A 224 -12.41 -3.67 -0.71
C ILE A 224 -13.88 -3.86 -0.29
N GLU A 225 -14.15 -4.79 0.62
CA GLU A 225 -15.44 -5.05 1.24
C GLU A 225 -16.01 -3.80 1.92
N PHE A 226 -15.16 -2.90 2.41
CA PHE A 226 -15.60 -1.64 2.99
C PHE A 226 -16.15 -0.64 1.97
N LEU A 227 -15.89 -0.83 0.67
CA LEU A 227 -16.45 0.01 -0.40
C LEU A 227 -17.97 -0.17 -0.59
N ASP A 228 -18.60 -1.20 0.01
CA ASP A 228 -20.07 -1.27 0.10
C ASP A 228 -20.64 -0.29 1.13
N PHE A 229 -19.82 0.20 2.07
CA PHE A 229 -20.27 1.00 3.21
C PHE A 229 -20.07 2.49 2.99
N ARG A 230 -21.04 3.26 3.51
CA ARG A 230 -20.94 4.72 3.47
C ARG A 230 -19.92 5.23 4.50
N PRO A 231 -19.31 6.40 4.28
CA PRO A 231 -18.41 7.04 5.24
C PRO A 231 -18.98 7.11 6.67
N SER A 232 -20.25 7.45 6.82
CA SER A 232 -20.96 7.51 8.11
C SER A 232 -21.15 6.14 8.78
N GLU A 233 -21.40 5.08 7.99
CA GLU A 233 -21.55 3.72 8.49
C GLU A 233 -20.22 3.17 9.02
N ILE A 234 -19.12 3.46 8.32
CA ILE A 234 -17.75 3.17 8.74
C ILE A 234 -17.41 3.96 10.01
N ALA A 235 -17.73 5.24 10.07
CA ALA A 235 -17.45 6.08 11.25
C ALA A 235 -18.20 5.59 12.49
N ALA A 236 -19.49 5.25 12.35
CA ALA A 236 -20.28 4.69 13.44
C ALA A 236 -19.74 3.33 13.91
N ALA A 237 -19.33 2.45 12.98
CA ALA A 237 -18.71 1.17 13.32
C ALA A 237 -17.37 1.36 14.03
N ALA A 238 -16.51 2.28 13.58
CA ALA A 238 -15.24 2.57 14.23
C ALA A 238 -15.42 3.13 15.66
N ALA A 239 -16.39 4.02 15.88
CA ALA A 239 -16.74 4.54 17.20
C ALA A 239 -17.30 3.45 18.14
N LEU A 240 -18.02 2.46 17.61
CA LEU A 240 -18.46 1.30 18.38
C LEU A 240 -17.31 0.34 18.72
N SER A 241 -16.35 0.14 17.82
CA SER A 241 -15.16 -0.69 18.07
C SER A 241 -14.32 -0.22 19.27
N VAL A 242 -14.45 1.04 19.68
CA VAL A 242 -13.79 1.61 20.87
C VAL A 242 -14.73 1.77 22.09
N SER A 243 -16.01 1.42 21.95
CA SER A 243 -17.02 1.48 23.02
C SER A 243 -17.03 0.22 23.89
N ILE A 244 -17.36 0.41 25.17
CA ILE A 244 -17.45 -0.68 26.17
C ILE A 244 -18.79 -1.43 26.06
N ASP A 245 -19.89 -0.72 25.77
CA ASP A 245 -21.24 -1.29 25.66
C ASP A 245 -21.78 -1.05 24.25
N ASN A 246 -21.67 -2.07 23.41
CA ASN A 246 -22.07 -2.01 22.01
C ASN A 246 -23.59 -2.07 21.81
N GLU A 247 -24.32 -2.85 22.62
CA GLU A 247 -25.75 -3.06 22.39
C GLU A 247 -26.56 -1.80 22.73
N LYS A 248 -26.23 -1.14 23.84
CA LYS A 248 -26.84 0.14 24.19
C LYS A 248 -26.42 1.25 23.22
N ALA A 249 -25.15 1.30 22.85
CA ALA A 249 -24.61 2.31 21.94
C ALA A 249 -25.25 2.25 20.53
N MET A 250 -25.51 1.05 20.01
CA MET A 250 -26.19 0.85 18.73
C MET A 250 -27.56 1.54 18.67
N SER A 251 -28.30 1.57 19.79
CA SER A 251 -29.64 2.18 19.86
C SER A 251 -29.62 3.72 19.69
N ASN A 252 -28.49 4.37 19.99
CA ASN A 252 -28.31 5.82 19.84
C ASN A 252 -28.07 6.25 18.38
N LEU A 253 -27.85 5.29 17.47
CA LEU A 253 -27.58 5.52 16.06
C LEU A 253 -28.87 5.63 15.26
N ILE A 254 -29.45 6.84 15.26
CA ILE A 254 -30.76 7.13 14.62
C ILE A 254 -30.60 7.38 13.11
N TYR A 255 -29.52 8.04 12.69
CA TYR A 255 -29.34 8.53 11.32
C TYR A 255 -28.66 7.54 10.36
N VAL A 256 -28.16 6.41 10.86
CA VAL A 256 -27.50 5.35 10.05
C VAL A 256 -28.18 4.01 10.24
N LYS A 257 -28.21 3.18 9.20
CA LYS A 257 -28.91 1.88 9.24
C LYS A 257 -28.14 0.92 10.15
N GLN A 258 -28.72 0.62 11.32
CA GLN A 258 -28.11 -0.24 12.34
C GLN A 258 -27.64 -1.60 11.80
N GLU A 259 -28.39 -2.23 10.89
CA GLU A 259 -27.98 -3.48 10.23
C GLU A 259 -26.68 -3.32 9.42
N ARG A 260 -26.51 -2.19 8.73
CA ARG A 260 -25.30 -1.92 7.93
C ARG A 260 -24.11 -1.59 8.84
N VAL A 261 -24.31 -0.79 9.89
CA VAL A 261 -23.29 -0.54 10.92
C VAL A 261 -22.85 -1.86 11.59
N LYS A 262 -23.78 -2.75 11.95
CA LYS A 262 -23.46 -4.05 12.56
C LYS A 262 -22.66 -4.97 11.62
N ARG A 263 -22.96 -4.98 10.31
CA ARG A 263 -22.15 -5.70 9.31
C ARG A 263 -20.74 -5.11 9.19
N CYS A 264 -20.62 -3.78 9.12
CA CYS A 264 -19.33 -3.08 9.06
C CYS A 264 -18.47 -3.35 10.30
N LEU A 265 -19.07 -3.28 11.49
CA LEU A 265 -18.42 -3.55 12.78
C LEU A 265 -17.88 -4.98 12.87
N ASN A 266 -18.62 -5.97 12.36
CA ASN A 266 -18.14 -7.34 12.33
C ASN A 266 -16.95 -7.50 11.36
N LEU A 267 -16.99 -6.89 10.17
CA LEU A 267 -15.85 -6.90 9.24
C LEU A 267 -14.60 -6.25 9.83
N MET A 268 -14.75 -5.14 10.55
CA MET A 268 -13.63 -4.48 11.27
C MET A 268 -12.97 -5.38 12.31
N ARG A 269 -13.76 -6.19 13.03
CA ARG A 269 -13.24 -7.13 14.03
C ARG A 269 -12.45 -8.25 13.38
N ASN A 270 -13.01 -8.91 12.36
CA ASN A 270 -12.34 -10.00 11.64
C ASN A 270 -10.94 -9.59 11.15
N ILE A 271 -10.84 -8.44 10.48
CA ILE A 271 -9.56 -7.92 9.97
C ILE A 271 -8.60 -7.54 11.10
N THR A 272 -9.11 -7.15 12.27
CA THR A 272 -8.25 -6.86 13.44
C THR A 272 -7.70 -8.16 14.06
N GLU A 273 -8.49 -9.23 14.07
CA GLU A 273 -8.09 -10.56 14.58
C GLU A 273 -7.05 -11.25 13.68
N GLU A 274 -7.19 -11.13 12.35
CA GLU A 274 -6.22 -11.65 11.37
C GLU A 274 -4.82 -10.98 11.47
N ASN A 275 -4.75 -9.76 11.99
CA ASN A 275 -3.50 -9.00 12.15
C ASN A 275 -2.82 -9.24 13.52
N VAL A 276 -3.26 -10.21 14.33
CA VAL A 276 -2.61 -10.57 15.62
C VAL A 276 -1.68 -11.79 15.44
N PRO A 277 -0.35 -11.63 15.60
CA PRO A 277 0.57 -12.77 15.57
C PRO A 277 0.39 -13.68 16.81
N GLY A 278 -0.44 -14.71 16.66
CA GLY A 278 -0.41 -15.91 17.50
C GLY A 278 -1.29 -15.90 18.75
N ALA A 279 -2.58 -16.25 18.59
CA ALA A 279 -3.40 -16.75 19.70
C ALA A 279 -4.58 -17.68 19.28
N SER A 280 -4.35 -18.71 18.47
CA SER A 280 -5.15 -19.94 18.62
C SER A 280 -4.39 -21.22 18.22
N LEU A 281 -4.16 -22.08 19.22
CA LEU A 281 -3.80 -23.48 19.03
C LEU A 281 -5.09 -24.30 19.05
N SER A 282 -5.35 -25.08 17.99
CA SER A 282 -5.94 -26.40 18.20
C SER A 282 -5.51 -27.37 17.06
N PRO A 283 -5.16 -28.63 17.38
CA PRO A 283 -4.51 -29.52 16.42
C PRO A 283 -5.47 -30.56 15.83
N GLN A 284 -5.34 -30.84 14.53
CA GLN A 284 -5.71 -32.15 13.95
C GLN A 284 -5.15 -32.37 12.54
N GLN A 285 -4.00 -33.03 12.44
CA GLN A 285 -3.66 -33.91 11.32
C GLN A 285 -2.95 -35.18 11.85
N PRO A 286 -3.09 -36.34 11.18
CA PRO A 286 -2.59 -37.61 11.70
C PRO A 286 -1.07 -37.74 11.55
N ARG A 287 -0.41 -38.34 12.55
CA ARG A 287 1.02 -38.67 12.49
C ARG A 287 1.26 -39.91 11.63
N LEU A 288 2.33 -39.87 10.83
CA LEU A 288 3.05 -41.05 10.37
C LEU A 288 4.46 -40.99 10.99
N GLU A 289 4.78 -41.99 11.82
CA GLU A 289 6.02 -42.03 12.59
C GLU A 289 7.18 -42.60 11.76
N ALA A 290 8.34 -41.96 11.82
CA ALA A 290 9.62 -42.53 11.41
C ALA A 290 10.60 -42.45 12.58
N ARG A 291 11.10 -43.63 12.99
CA ARG A 291 11.83 -43.84 14.25
C ARG A 291 13.33 -43.68 14.03
N VAL A 292 13.99 -42.82 14.80
CA VAL A 292 15.46 -42.70 14.78
C VAL A 292 16.08 -43.96 15.38
N VAL A 293 17.04 -44.56 14.66
CA VAL A 293 17.84 -45.71 15.12
C VAL A 293 19.32 -45.34 15.04
N VAL A 294 20.03 -45.48 16.15
CA VAL A 294 21.48 -45.28 16.25
C VAL A 294 22.18 -46.62 15.96
N PRO A 295 23.25 -46.67 15.15
CA PRO A 295 24.03 -47.88 14.95
C PRO A 295 25.12 -48.07 16.02
N GLU A 296 25.21 -49.26 16.60
CA GLU A 296 26.32 -49.67 17.48
C GLU A 296 27.45 -50.32 16.67
N SER A 297 28.71 -50.02 17.00
CA SER A 297 29.90 -50.62 16.37
C SER A 297 30.23 -52.00 16.96
N PRO A 298 30.55 -53.03 16.14
CA PRO A 298 31.07 -54.30 16.60
C PRO A 298 32.62 -54.31 16.68
N ILE A 299 33.18 -55.14 17.56
CA ILE A 299 34.62 -55.28 17.80
C ILE A 299 35.06 -56.77 17.75
N GLY A 300 36.24 -57.02 17.13
CA GLY A 300 36.98 -58.29 17.18
C GLY A 300 36.63 -59.33 16.10
N VAL A 301 37.52 -60.23 15.66
CA VAL A 301 38.81 -60.71 16.23
C VAL A 301 39.69 -61.40 15.13
N LEU A 302 41.01 -61.06 15.04
CA LEU A 302 42.18 -61.81 14.45
C LEU A 302 42.15 -62.21 12.94
N GLU A 303 43.25 -62.47 12.21
CA GLU A 303 44.70 -62.58 12.55
C GLU A 303 45.68 -62.28 11.37
N ALA A 304 46.93 -61.97 11.72
CA ALA A 304 48.22 -62.38 11.10
C ALA A 304 48.80 -61.78 9.77
N THR A 305 50.09 -61.42 9.91
CA THR A 305 51.22 -61.46 8.94
C THR A 305 51.48 -60.33 7.92
N CYS A 306 52.38 -59.43 8.32
CA CYS A 306 53.62 -59.00 7.63
C CYS A 306 53.69 -58.97 6.08
N LEU A 307 54.02 -57.79 5.50
CA LEU A 307 55.41 -57.42 5.19
C LEU A 307 55.55 -55.96 4.67
N SER A 308 56.79 -55.45 4.77
CA SER A 308 57.28 -54.12 4.37
C SER A 308 57.31 -53.91 2.84
N TYR A 309 57.17 -52.66 2.34
CA TYR A 309 58.28 -51.87 1.73
C TYR A 309 57.92 -50.41 1.36
N LYS A 310 58.97 -49.63 1.07
CA LYS A 310 59.07 -48.15 1.02
C LYS A 310 59.04 -47.55 -0.41
N SER A 311 58.79 -46.22 -0.48
CA SER A 311 59.40 -45.22 -1.41
C SER A 311 59.18 -45.38 -2.92
N GLU A 312 59.35 -44.39 -3.81
CA GLU A 312 59.65 -42.94 -3.82
C GLU A 312 59.06 -42.40 -5.16
N GLU A 313 58.43 -41.22 -5.24
CA GLU A 313 59.01 -39.91 -5.61
C GLU A 313 59.82 -39.83 -6.93
N ARG A 314 59.60 -38.74 -7.71
CA ARG A 314 60.49 -37.97 -8.63
C ARG A 314 59.79 -37.58 -9.97
N THR A 315 60.09 -36.48 -10.69
CA THR A 315 60.79 -35.19 -10.41
C THR A 315 60.60 -34.23 -11.62
N VAL A 316 60.31 -32.94 -11.35
CA VAL A 316 60.69 -31.66 -12.03
C VAL A 316 60.99 -31.60 -13.55
N GLU A 317 60.42 -30.58 -14.23
CA GLU A 317 61.07 -29.54 -15.10
C GLU A 317 60.01 -28.73 -15.89
N SER A 318 60.26 -27.57 -16.51
CA SER A 318 60.88 -26.30 -16.04
C SER A 318 60.42 -25.14 -16.98
N CYS A 319 60.73 -23.88 -16.65
CA CYS A 319 60.18 -22.67 -17.31
C CYS A 319 60.89 -22.26 -18.63
N THR A 320 60.26 -21.42 -19.47
CA THR A 320 60.86 -20.14 -19.99
C THR A 320 59.91 -19.28 -20.86
N ASN A 321 60.27 -18.01 -21.02
CA ASN A 321 59.50 -16.93 -21.66
C ASN A 321 59.75 -16.80 -23.17
N SER A 322 58.88 -16.10 -23.93
CA SER A 322 59.20 -14.77 -24.52
C SER A 322 58.04 -14.18 -25.35
N SER A 323 58.06 -12.86 -25.51
CA SER A 323 57.17 -12.01 -26.30
C SER A 323 57.61 -11.83 -27.77
N GLN A 324 56.69 -11.46 -28.67
CA GLN A 324 56.83 -10.30 -29.59
C GLN A 324 55.56 -10.02 -30.44
N SER A 325 55.59 -8.90 -31.17
CA SER A 325 54.46 -8.12 -31.72
C SER A 325 54.34 -8.09 -33.25
N SER A 326 53.10 -8.04 -33.79
CA SER A 326 52.62 -7.30 -35.01
C SER A 326 53.35 -7.49 -36.38
N PRO A 327 52.87 -7.00 -37.55
CA PRO A 327 51.68 -6.16 -37.85
C PRO A 327 50.85 -6.57 -39.11
N ASP A 328 49.83 -5.74 -39.42
CA ASP A 328 49.25 -5.33 -40.73
C ASP A 328 48.95 -6.32 -41.88
N ASN A 329 47.74 -6.16 -42.46
CA ASN A 329 47.65 -5.95 -43.93
C ASN A 329 46.43 -5.13 -44.40
N ASN A 330 46.58 -4.48 -45.56
CA ASN A 330 45.68 -3.49 -46.17
C ASN A 330 44.64 -4.06 -47.17
N ASN A 331 43.53 -3.33 -47.39
CA ASN A 331 43.08 -2.81 -48.70
C ASN A 331 41.79 -1.95 -48.51
N ASN A 332 41.71 -0.68 -48.98
CA ASN A 332 41.45 -0.21 -50.36
C ASN A 332 40.11 -0.73 -50.96
N ASN A 333 39.22 -0.02 -51.68
CA ASN A 333 39.11 1.38 -52.17
C ASN A 333 37.69 1.57 -52.81
N SER A 334 37.09 2.73 -53.18
CA SER A 334 37.39 4.18 -53.03
C SER A 334 36.15 5.07 -53.37
N ASN A 335 36.21 6.38 -53.05
CA ASN A 335 35.61 7.52 -53.79
C ASN A 335 34.08 7.62 -54.13
N LYS A 336 33.42 8.69 -53.65
CA LYS A 336 32.73 9.69 -54.52
C LYS A 336 32.26 10.98 -53.81
N ARG A 337 32.71 12.13 -54.34
CA ARG A 337 32.01 13.42 -54.68
C ARG A 337 30.81 13.95 -53.85
N ARG A 338 30.49 15.26 -53.79
CA ARG A 338 31.19 16.55 -54.02
C ARG A 338 30.18 17.71 -53.82
N ARG A 339 30.51 18.71 -52.99
CA ARG A 339 30.01 20.13 -52.97
C ARG A 339 28.51 20.47 -52.75
N LYS A 340 28.31 21.44 -51.83
CA LYS A 340 27.48 22.66 -51.89
C LYS A 340 26.03 22.57 -52.41
N GLN A 341 25.10 23.01 -51.55
CA GLN A 341 24.67 24.41 -51.64
C GLN A 341 24.61 25.03 -50.24
#